data_AF-A0AAE3G1W4-F1
#
_entry.id   AF-A0AAE3G1W4-F1
#
_cell.length_a   1.000
_cell.length_b   1.000
_cell.length_c   1.000
_cell.angle_alpha   90.00
_cell.angle_beta   90.00
_cell.angle_gamma   90.00
#
_symmetry.space_group_name_H-M   'P 1'
#
loop_
_entity.id
_entity.type
_entity.pdbx_description
1 polymer ?
#
loop_
_entity_poly.entity_id
_entity_poly.type
_entity_poly.pdbx_seq_one_letter_code
_entity_poly.pdbx_strand_id
1 'polypeptide(L)'
;MYAPVIIYTFIAAYREPNRTNSIIFLLVSTMFVFLHLQQAANLIVFFAMIAALQVGRSVLTNKRGVASGKLVYSLVAVFGLVFWLWVQNIETFWTSVADTILVPFTETEVAQTAASRGVSLGQVGGSVEEVFLKLFLVSVVYSVLAAILMIGVLLRSSKVSSIRLIQDVFTSDSHAERLLLLYFIGGFVAVSSIFFIYLIGGISDQYFRHQGTIMVFVTMLGAIALGRAMIFFGRHSSARAARGTTAAVLVVFLVLTLPIIFSSPYIYYTSDHVTEAHINGYETTFEYQEDTMSFDVVRSSVDRYGNAIQGREIPRDAYYREDEDGNVINDGIPDHFASQSLREYYDQRMYVPVTDADRIRDPILWNGFRFSHDDFRYLDNEPGINKVQSNGGYDLYVIEPIDEISF
;
A
#
# COMPACT_ATOMS: atom_id res chain seq x y z
N MET A 1 3.11 -0.09 10.70
CA MET A 1 4.39 -0.56 11.30
C MET A 1 4.27 -1.34 12.62
N TYR A 2 3.12 -1.37 13.32
CA TYR A 2 3.07 -1.93 14.69
C TYR A 2 2.63 -3.41 14.82
N ALA A 3 2.19 -4.06 13.73
CA ALA A 3 1.75 -5.46 13.75
C ALA A 3 2.78 -6.44 14.37
N PRO A 4 4.11 -6.33 14.13
CA PRO A 4 5.10 -7.21 14.76
C PRO A 4 5.05 -7.20 16.29
N VAL A 5 4.75 -6.05 16.92
CA VAL A 5 4.68 -5.92 18.38
C VAL A 5 3.49 -6.71 18.94
N ILE A 6 2.35 -6.66 18.25
CA ILE A 6 1.14 -7.41 18.65
C ILE A 6 1.37 -8.91 18.47
N ILE A 7 1.98 -9.31 17.36
CA ILE A 7 2.31 -10.71 17.12
C ILE A 7 3.30 -11.21 18.17
N TYR A 8 4.31 -10.41 18.54
CA TYR A 8 5.26 -10.75 19.58
C TYR A 8 4.58 -10.91 20.95
N THR A 9 3.78 -9.94 21.38
CA THR A 9 3.07 -9.99 22.66
C THR A 9 2.07 -11.16 22.72
N PHE A 10 1.42 -11.48 21.60
CA PHE A 10 0.61 -12.68 21.47
C PHE A 10 1.42 -13.97 21.64
N ILE A 11 2.57 -14.08 20.96
CA ILE A 11 3.46 -15.26 21.09
C ILE A 11 3.99 -15.38 22.53
N ALA A 12 4.33 -14.27 23.18
CA ALA A 12 4.76 -14.25 24.58
C ALA A 12 3.64 -14.73 25.51
N ALA A 13 2.41 -14.22 25.34
CA ALA A 13 1.24 -14.68 26.09
C ALA A 13 0.88 -16.14 25.82
N TYR A 14 1.14 -16.63 24.59
CA TYR A 14 0.94 -18.02 24.21
C TYR A 14 1.97 -18.97 24.84
N ARG A 15 3.24 -18.60 24.84
CA ARG A 15 4.33 -19.45 25.38
C ARG A 15 4.37 -19.44 26.89
N GLU A 16 4.15 -18.28 27.50
CA GLU A 16 4.19 -18.08 28.94
C GLU A 16 2.86 -17.45 29.38
N PRO A 17 1.82 -18.28 29.60
CA PRO A 17 0.48 -17.83 29.96
C PRO A 17 0.46 -17.29 31.40
N ASN A 18 0.88 -16.04 31.55
CA ASN A 18 0.78 -15.28 32.79
C ASN A 18 -0.12 -14.05 32.58
N ARG A 19 -0.58 -13.47 33.70
CA ARG A 19 -1.48 -12.30 33.68
C ARG A 19 -0.82 -11.09 33.01
N THR A 20 0.47 -10.88 33.25
CA THR A 20 1.23 -9.75 32.71
C THR A 20 1.25 -9.74 31.19
N ASN A 21 1.65 -10.85 30.55
CA ASN A 21 1.68 -10.99 29.10
C ASN A 21 0.30 -10.86 28.47
N SER A 22 -0.73 -11.40 29.15
CA SER A 22 -2.13 -11.27 28.73
C SER A 22 -2.59 -9.81 28.74
N ILE A 23 -2.31 -9.08 29.82
CA ILE A 23 -2.65 -7.65 29.94
C ILE A 23 -1.89 -6.83 28.91
N ILE A 24 -0.59 -7.08 28.70
CA ILE A 24 0.21 -6.38 27.69
C ILE A 24 -0.38 -6.61 26.30
N PHE A 25 -0.71 -7.86 25.93
CA PHE A 25 -1.35 -8.14 24.64
C PHE A 25 -2.68 -7.39 24.49
N LEU A 26 -3.56 -7.41 25.51
CA LEU A 26 -4.86 -6.74 25.46
C LEU A 26 -4.73 -5.21 25.36
N LEU A 27 -3.78 -4.61 26.06
CA LEU A 27 -3.52 -3.17 25.98
C LEU A 27 -3.00 -2.77 24.60
N VAL A 28 -1.97 -3.47 24.10
CA VAL A 28 -1.37 -3.16 22.79
C VAL A 28 -2.35 -3.42 21.65
N SER A 29 -3.10 -4.53 21.69
CA SER A 29 -4.10 -4.85 20.68
C SER A 29 -5.27 -3.86 20.67
N THR A 30 -5.76 -3.44 21.86
CA THR A 30 -6.77 -2.38 21.99
C THR A 30 -6.27 -1.06 21.41
N MET A 31 -5.07 -0.60 21.77
CA MET A 31 -4.48 0.63 21.20
C MET A 31 -4.37 0.54 19.67
N PHE A 32 -4.04 -0.64 19.15
CA PHE A 32 -3.91 -0.83 17.72
C PHE A 32 -5.21 -0.72 16.93
N VAL A 33 -6.35 -1.10 17.53
CA VAL A 33 -7.67 -0.88 16.92
C VAL A 33 -7.87 0.59 16.56
N PHE A 34 -7.51 1.48 17.48
CA PHE A 34 -7.65 2.94 17.29
C PHE A 34 -6.62 3.52 16.33
N LEU A 35 -5.41 2.94 16.25
CA LEU A 35 -4.35 3.43 15.36
C LEU A 35 -4.54 3.00 13.90
N HIS A 36 -4.91 1.74 13.67
CA HIS A 36 -5.00 1.17 12.32
C HIS A 36 -6.10 0.11 12.23
N LEU A 37 -7.35 0.58 12.05
CA LEU A 37 -8.54 -0.27 11.94
C LEU A 37 -8.37 -1.43 10.94
N GLN A 38 -7.92 -1.15 9.71
CA GLN A 38 -7.75 -2.16 8.67
C GLN A 38 -6.72 -3.24 9.06
N GLN A 39 -5.60 -2.84 9.67
CA GLN A 39 -4.57 -3.79 10.11
C GLN A 39 -5.03 -4.60 11.32
N ALA A 40 -5.83 -4.00 12.22
CA ALA A 40 -6.44 -4.69 13.34
C ALA A 40 -7.41 -5.78 12.85
N ALA A 41 -8.23 -5.49 11.84
CA ALA A 41 -9.12 -6.48 11.22
C ALA A 41 -8.34 -7.70 10.68
N ASN A 42 -7.24 -7.47 9.95
CA ASN A 42 -6.38 -8.54 9.45
C ASN A 42 -5.80 -9.40 10.60
N LEU A 43 -5.33 -8.77 11.68
CA LEU A 43 -4.82 -9.50 12.85
C LEU A 43 -5.90 -10.27 13.60
N ILE A 44 -7.13 -9.74 13.67
CA ILE A 44 -8.26 -10.45 14.26
C ILE A 44 -8.56 -11.72 13.46
N VAL A 45 -8.63 -11.64 12.12
CA VAL A 45 -8.82 -12.81 11.26
C VAL A 45 -7.70 -13.83 11.48
N PHE A 46 -6.44 -13.37 11.52
CA PHE A 46 -5.28 -14.20 11.81
C PHE A 46 -5.42 -14.96 13.15
N PHE A 47 -5.68 -14.24 14.25
CA PHE A 47 -5.77 -14.85 15.57
C PHE A 47 -7.05 -15.66 15.77
N ALA A 48 -8.16 -15.27 15.14
CA ALA A 48 -9.41 -16.02 15.15
C ALA A 48 -9.24 -17.38 14.50
N MET A 49 -8.52 -17.46 13.37
CA MET A 49 -8.18 -18.73 12.74
C MET A 49 -7.29 -19.60 13.65
N ILE A 50 -6.31 -19.01 14.33
CA ILE A 50 -5.49 -19.73 15.34
C ILE A 50 -6.38 -20.29 16.45
N ALA A 51 -7.29 -19.49 16.99
CA ALA A 51 -8.22 -19.91 18.04
C ALA A 51 -9.15 -21.03 17.54
N ALA A 52 -9.69 -20.92 16.32
CA ALA A 52 -10.54 -21.93 15.70
C ALA A 52 -9.80 -23.27 15.52
N LEU A 53 -8.55 -23.25 15.05
CA LEU A 53 -7.73 -24.45 14.91
C LEU A 53 -7.40 -25.11 16.26
N GLN A 54 -7.19 -24.32 17.31
CA GLN A 54 -7.00 -24.83 18.67
C GLN A 54 -8.27 -25.51 19.20
N VAL A 55 -9.42 -24.86 19.05
CA VAL A 55 -10.72 -25.40 19.46
C VAL A 55 -11.02 -26.68 18.68
N GLY A 56 -10.93 -26.66 17.35
CA GLY A 56 -11.17 -27.82 16.49
C GLY A 56 -10.30 -29.02 16.86
N ARG A 57 -9.01 -28.81 17.12
CA ARG A 57 -8.12 -29.88 17.61
C ARG A 57 -8.53 -30.41 18.98
N SER A 58 -8.92 -29.53 19.91
CA SER A 58 -9.34 -29.95 21.24
C SER A 58 -10.59 -30.85 21.20
N VAL A 59 -11.53 -30.52 20.31
CA VAL A 59 -12.75 -31.31 20.05
C VAL A 59 -12.39 -32.66 19.44
N LEU A 60 -11.58 -32.66 18.36
CA LEU A 60 -11.23 -33.89 17.63
C LEU A 60 -10.40 -34.88 18.46
N THR A 61 -9.53 -34.40 19.32
CA THR A 61 -8.63 -35.29 20.09
C THR A 61 -9.26 -35.82 21.38
N ASN A 62 -10.49 -35.40 21.72
CA ASN A 62 -11.23 -35.76 22.93
C ASN A 62 -10.43 -35.55 24.25
N LYS A 63 -9.31 -34.83 24.17
CA LYS A 63 -8.48 -34.45 25.31
C LYS A 63 -9.12 -33.21 25.92
N ARG A 64 -10.13 -33.43 26.77
CA ARG A 64 -10.71 -32.41 27.67
C ARG A 64 -9.65 -31.73 28.57
N GLY A 65 -8.43 -32.28 28.59
CA GLY A 65 -7.24 -31.78 29.28
C GLY A 65 -6.24 -30.97 28.44
N VAL A 66 -6.54 -30.50 27.22
CA VAL A 66 -5.78 -29.34 26.64
C VAL A 66 -6.27 -28.03 27.29
N ALA A 67 -6.44 -28.08 28.60
CA ALA A 67 -6.71 -26.96 29.49
C ALA A 67 -5.48 -26.04 29.64
N SER A 68 -4.35 -26.37 29.02
CA SER A 68 -3.13 -25.57 29.03
C SER A 68 -3.12 -24.45 27.97
N GLY A 69 -4.09 -24.42 27.04
CA GLY A 69 -4.25 -23.35 26.03
C GLY A 69 -5.32 -22.29 26.36
N LYS A 70 -5.82 -22.29 27.60
CA LYS A 70 -7.08 -21.63 28.05
C LYS A 70 -7.20 -20.11 27.91
N LEU A 71 -6.20 -19.40 27.41
CA LEU A 71 -6.23 -17.94 27.33
C LEU A 71 -6.34 -17.39 25.91
N VAL A 72 -6.03 -18.16 24.87
CA VAL A 72 -5.94 -17.60 23.52
C VAL A 72 -7.30 -17.14 23.01
N TYR A 73 -8.33 -18.00 23.08
CA TYR A 73 -9.66 -17.64 22.59
C TYR A 73 -10.29 -16.49 23.38
N SER A 74 -10.03 -16.38 24.69
CA SER A 74 -10.52 -15.25 25.49
C SER A 74 -9.81 -13.94 25.11
N LEU A 75 -8.50 -13.98 24.87
CA LEU A 75 -7.75 -12.79 24.44
C LEU A 75 -8.21 -12.32 23.06
N VAL A 76 -8.41 -13.25 22.13
CA VAL A 76 -8.91 -12.95 20.79
C VAL A 76 -10.36 -12.46 20.83
N ALA A 77 -11.21 -13.04 21.69
CA ALA A 77 -12.59 -12.58 21.86
C ALA A 77 -12.65 -11.14 22.40
N VAL A 78 -11.82 -10.80 23.38
CA VAL A 78 -11.76 -9.42 23.90
C VAL A 78 -11.24 -8.46 22.82
N PHE A 79 -10.17 -8.83 22.10
CA PHE A 79 -9.65 -8.02 20.99
C PHE A 79 -10.71 -7.81 19.89
N GLY A 80 -11.41 -8.88 19.49
CA GLY A 80 -12.51 -8.83 18.54
C GLY A 80 -13.69 -8.01 19.03
N LEU A 81 -14.04 -8.07 20.32
CA LEU A 81 -15.13 -7.30 20.91
C LEU A 81 -14.81 -5.80 20.91
N VAL A 82 -13.60 -5.41 21.31
CA VAL A 82 -13.15 -4.01 21.28
C VAL A 82 -13.19 -3.47 19.85
N PHE A 83 -12.67 -4.23 18.89
CA PHE A 83 -12.74 -3.87 17.48
C PHE A 83 -14.18 -3.73 16.99
N TRP A 84 -15.04 -4.68 17.32
CA TRP A 84 -16.44 -4.66 16.93
C TRP A 84 -17.17 -3.44 17.50
N LEU A 85 -17.00 -3.14 18.79
CA LEU A 85 -17.61 -1.96 19.42
C LEU A 85 -17.14 -0.64 18.77
N TRP A 86 -15.86 -0.58 18.40
CA TRP A 86 -15.31 0.61 17.75
C TRP A 86 -15.86 0.77 16.33
N VAL A 87 -15.86 -0.30 15.54
CA VAL A 87 -16.19 -0.24 14.11
C VAL A 87 -17.66 0.04 13.83
N GLN A 88 -18.57 -0.19 14.79
CA GLN A 88 -19.97 0.23 14.66
C GLN A 88 -20.13 1.73 14.37
N ASN A 89 -19.16 2.55 14.76
CA ASN A 89 -19.22 4.01 14.61
C ASN A 89 -18.53 4.51 13.32
N ILE A 90 -18.13 3.61 12.42
CA ILE A 90 -17.35 3.95 11.22
C ILE A 90 -18.08 3.45 9.99
N GLU A 91 -18.89 4.33 9.38
CA GLU A 91 -19.71 4.01 8.20
C GLU A 91 -18.85 3.51 7.02
N THR A 92 -17.74 4.18 6.74
CA THR A 92 -16.82 3.83 5.64
C THR A 92 -16.31 2.39 5.72
N PHE A 93 -16.17 1.83 6.93
CA PHE A 93 -15.78 0.43 7.10
C PHE A 93 -16.87 -0.51 6.59
N TRP A 94 -18.13 -0.24 6.93
CA TRP A 94 -19.25 -1.07 6.51
C TRP A 94 -19.51 -0.99 5.01
N THR A 95 -19.36 0.20 4.42
CA THR A 95 -19.36 0.36 2.96
C THR A 95 -18.27 -0.51 2.32
N SER A 96 -17.03 -0.41 2.83
CA SER A 96 -15.93 -1.23 2.32
C SER A 96 -16.19 -2.74 2.44
N VAL A 97 -16.81 -3.19 3.55
CA VAL A 97 -17.20 -4.60 3.74
C VAL A 97 -18.27 -5.02 2.74
N ALA A 98 -19.29 -4.18 2.52
CA ALA A 98 -20.35 -4.44 1.55
C ALA A 98 -19.77 -4.56 0.13
N ASP A 99 -18.91 -3.63 -0.27
CA ASP A 99 -18.22 -3.65 -1.58
C ASP A 99 -17.41 -4.94 -1.75
N THR A 100 -16.72 -5.36 -0.69
CA THR A 100 -15.91 -6.60 -0.70
C THR A 100 -16.77 -7.85 -0.86
N ILE A 101 -17.98 -7.88 -0.28
CA ILE A 101 -18.91 -9.00 -0.43
C ILE A 101 -19.46 -9.06 -1.86
N LEU A 102 -19.57 -7.90 -2.52
CA LEU A 102 -20.08 -7.80 -3.89
C LEU A 102 -19.03 -8.13 -4.96
N VAL A 103 -17.73 -8.13 -4.62
CA VAL A 103 -16.61 -8.46 -5.53
C VAL A 103 -16.85 -9.69 -6.44
N PRO A 104 -17.33 -10.85 -5.94
CA PRO A 104 -17.56 -12.02 -6.80
C PRO A 104 -18.66 -11.83 -7.86
N PHE A 105 -19.45 -10.75 -7.74
CA PHE A 105 -20.61 -10.44 -8.58
C PHE A 105 -20.39 -9.25 -9.51
N THR A 106 -19.22 -8.60 -9.45
CA THR A 106 -18.86 -7.45 -10.29
C THR A 106 -17.87 -7.87 -11.37
N GLU A 107 -17.99 -7.31 -12.58
CA GLU A 107 -16.96 -7.45 -13.62
C GLU A 107 -15.66 -6.74 -13.16
N THR A 108 -14.50 -7.34 -13.45
CA THR A 108 -13.21 -6.87 -12.91
C THR A 108 -12.22 -6.52 -14.02
N GLU A 109 -11.58 -5.36 -13.91
CA GLU A 109 -10.67 -4.81 -14.93
C GLU A 109 -9.17 -4.90 -14.56
N VAL A 110 -8.80 -5.77 -13.62
CA VAL A 110 -7.43 -5.86 -13.04
C VAL A 110 -6.33 -5.89 -14.12
N ALA A 111 -6.57 -6.66 -15.19
CA ALA A 111 -5.59 -6.88 -16.25
C ALA A 111 -5.35 -5.62 -17.12
N GLN A 112 -6.35 -4.76 -17.28
CA GLN A 112 -6.26 -3.58 -18.14
C GLN A 112 -5.41 -2.47 -17.50
N THR A 113 -5.57 -2.23 -16.20
CA THR A 113 -4.78 -1.21 -15.46
C THR A 113 -3.29 -1.56 -15.37
N ALA A 114 -2.96 -2.84 -15.20
CA ALA A 114 -1.56 -3.27 -15.20
C ALA A 114 -0.92 -3.14 -16.59
N ALA A 115 -1.67 -3.47 -17.65
CA ALA A 115 -1.23 -3.33 -19.02
C ALA A 115 -0.99 -1.86 -19.41
N SER A 116 -1.91 -0.95 -19.07
CA SER A 116 -1.78 0.47 -19.40
C SER A 116 -0.58 1.13 -18.71
N ARG A 117 -0.34 0.78 -17.43
CA ARG A 117 0.85 1.24 -16.70
C ARG A 117 2.15 0.65 -17.25
N GLY A 118 2.13 -0.60 -17.71
CA GLY A 118 3.28 -1.25 -18.36
C GLY A 118 3.68 -0.57 -19.67
N VAL A 119 2.69 -0.20 -20.50
CA VAL A 119 2.94 0.57 -21.74
C VAL A 119 3.55 1.93 -21.43
N SER A 120 2.98 2.65 -20.46
CA SER A 120 3.48 3.96 -20.03
C SER A 120 4.93 3.89 -19.54
N LEU A 121 5.27 2.85 -18.76
CA LEU A 121 6.63 2.64 -18.27
C LEU A 121 7.62 2.32 -19.41
N GLY A 122 7.18 1.54 -20.40
CA GLY A 122 7.97 1.24 -21.60
C GLY A 122 8.28 2.49 -22.43
N GLN A 123 7.33 3.43 -22.53
CA GLN A 123 7.50 4.68 -23.28
C GLN A 123 8.51 5.64 -22.65
N VAL A 124 8.69 5.58 -21.32
CA VAL A 124 9.75 6.33 -20.61
C VAL A 124 11.06 5.55 -20.47
N GLY A 125 11.21 4.43 -21.20
CA GLY A 125 12.44 3.62 -21.24
C GLY A 125 12.66 2.70 -20.04
N GLY A 126 11.64 2.51 -19.19
CA GLY A 126 11.67 1.56 -18.09
C GLY A 126 11.13 0.19 -18.48
N SER A 127 11.32 -0.81 -17.61
CA SER A 127 10.68 -2.12 -17.73
C SER A 127 9.98 -2.54 -16.43
N VAL A 128 8.84 -3.22 -16.57
CA VAL A 128 8.05 -3.70 -15.44
C VAL A 128 8.85 -4.69 -14.61
N GLU A 129 9.64 -5.54 -15.26
CA GLU A 129 10.53 -6.52 -14.65
C GLU A 129 11.61 -5.86 -13.81
N GLU A 130 12.23 -4.79 -14.32
CA GLU A 130 13.24 -4.04 -13.59
C GLU A 130 12.64 -3.37 -12.35
N VAL A 131 11.52 -2.67 -12.49
CA VAL A 131 10.83 -2.03 -11.37
C VAL A 131 10.38 -3.08 -10.35
N PHE A 132 9.87 -4.23 -10.81
CA PHE A 132 9.49 -5.35 -9.96
C PHE A 132 10.67 -5.88 -9.16
N LEU A 133 11.82 -6.12 -9.79
CA LEU A 133 13.01 -6.60 -9.09
C LEU A 133 13.52 -5.55 -8.10
N LYS A 134 13.55 -4.27 -8.48
CA LYS A 134 13.96 -3.17 -7.59
C LYS A 134 13.09 -3.09 -6.34
N LEU A 135 11.77 -3.24 -6.48
CA LEU A 135 10.81 -3.10 -5.39
C LEU A 135 10.62 -4.38 -4.57
N PHE A 136 10.68 -5.55 -5.22
CA PHE A 136 10.23 -6.80 -4.62
C PHE A 136 11.29 -7.89 -4.53
N LEU A 137 12.53 -7.72 -5.03
CA LEU A 137 13.54 -8.79 -4.98
C LEU A 137 13.76 -9.33 -3.57
N VAL A 138 13.99 -8.46 -2.59
CA VAL A 138 14.19 -8.87 -1.19
C VAL A 138 12.93 -9.53 -0.64
N SER A 139 11.76 -8.94 -0.90
CA SER A 139 10.46 -9.50 -0.52
C SER A 139 10.22 -10.90 -1.10
N VAL A 140 10.59 -11.14 -2.37
CA VAL A 140 10.50 -12.43 -3.06
C VAL A 140 11.41 -13.44 -2.38
N VAL A 141 12.64 -13.08 -2.02
CA VAL A 141 13.54 -13.97 -1.28
C VAL A 141 12.93 -14.39 0.05
N TYR A 142 12.38 -13.46 0.84
CA TYR A 142 11.69 -13.80 2.08
C TYR A 142 10.43 -14.64 1.86
N SER A 143 9.66 -14.38 0.80
CA SER A 143 8.50 -15.18 0.41
C SER A 143 8.89 -16.62 0.08
N VAL A 144 9.96 -16.83 -0.69
CA VAL A 144 10.49 -18.15 -1.02
C VAL A 144 10.96 -18.88 0.24
N LEU A 145 11.72 -18.20 1.10
CA LEU A 145 12.18 -18.77 2.37
C LEU A 145 11.02 -19.15 3.30
N ALA A 146 10.01 -18.28 3.43
CA ALA A 146 8.80 -18.56 4.19
C ALA A 146 8.04 -19.74 3.60
N ALA A 147 7.86 -19.80 2.27
CA ALA A 147 7.19 -20.90 1.59
C ALA A 147 7.91 -22.24 1.83
N ILE A 148 9.24 -22.29 1.71
CA ILE A 148 10.05 -23.48 1.98
C ILE A 148 9.84 -23.95 3.43
N LEU A 149 9.86 -23.03 4.40
CA LEU A 149 9.61 -23.33 5.80
C LEU A 149 8.20 -23.91 6.01
N MET A 150 7.17 -23.28 5.44
CA MET A 150 5.78 -23.74 5.58
C MET A 150 5.58 -25.13 4.97
N ILE A 151 6.11 -25.35 3.76
CA ILE A 151 6.09 -26.64 3.08
C ILE A 151 6.81 -27.70 3.94
N GLY A 152 8.00 -27.38 4.48
CA GLY A 152 8.75 -28.29 5.36
C GLY A 152 7.96 -28.67 6.62
N VAL A 153 7.24 -27.73 7.23
CA VAL A 153 6.40 -27.98 8.41
C VAL A 153 5.19 -28.85 8.07
N LEU A 154 4.51 -28.59 6.95
CA LEU A 154 3.33 -29.33 6.50
C LEU A 154 3.69 -30.76 6.07
N LEU A 155 4.79 -30.93 5.32
CA LEU A 155 5.20 -32.21 4.74
C LEU A 155 6.03 -33.08 5.70
N ARG A 156 6.21 -32.70 6.96
CA ARG A 156 7.03 -33.46 7.92
C ARG A 156 6.58 -34.93 8.11
N SER A 157 5.31 -35.24 7.93
CA SER A 157 4.82 -36.63 8.01
C SER A 157 5.06 -37.44 6.73
N SER A 158 5.52 -36.81 5.65
CA SER A 158 5.77 -37.46 4.38
C SER A 158 7.12 -38.19 4.40
N LYS A 159 7.12 -39.48 4.00
CA LYS A 159 8.33 -40.33 3.92
C LYS A 159 9.16 -40.10 2.66
N VAL A 160 8.82 -39.10 1.85
CA VAL A 160 9.46 -38.84 0.54
C VAL A 160 10.93 -38.43 0.75
N SER A 161 11.86 -39.21 0.18
CA SER A 161 13.30 -39.04 0.35
C SER A 161 13.80 -37.66 -0.10
N SER A 162 13.25 -37.12 -1.19
CA SER A 162 13.67 -35.82 -1.74
C SER A 162 13.37 -34.61 -0.83
N ILE A 163 12.50 -34.79 0.18
CA ILE A 163 12.07 -33.73 1.10
C ILE A 163 12.82 -33.81 2.43
N ARG A 164 13.59 -34.89 2.68
CA ARG A 164 14.31 -35.09 3.94
C ARG A 164 15.28 -33.95 4.27
N LEU A 165 16.01 -33.47 3.27
CA LEU A 165 16.94 -32.34 3.47
C LEU A 165 16.20 -31.06 3.90
N ILE A 166 15.02 -30.79 3.33
CA ILE A 166 14.19 -29.65 3.74
C ILE A 166 13.65 -29.87 5.16
N GLN A 167 13.24 -31.09 5.51
CA GLN A 167 12.78 -31.42 6.85
C GLN A 167 13.90 -31.25 7.90
N ASP A 168 15.10 -31.72 7.62
CA ASP A 168 16.24 -31.67 8.54
C ASP A 168 16.73 -30.24 8.79
N VAL A 169 16.67 -29.38 7.77
CA VAL A 169 17.08 -27.97 7.88
C VAL A 169 15.99 -27.13 8.54
N PHE A 170 14.73 -27.29 8.12
CA PHE A 170 13.67 -26.33 8.42
C PHE A 170 12.64 -26.83 9.42
N THR A 171 12.75 -28.03 9.99
CA THR A 171 11.83 -28.49 11.05
C THR A 171 12.53 -28.63 12.39
N SER A 172 11.90 -28.14 13.46
CA SER A 172 12.40 -28.28 14.84
C SER A 172 11.87 -29.56 15.46
N ASP A 173 12.69 -30.30 16.20
CA ASP A 173 12.26 -31.52 16.90
C ASP A 173 11.21 -31.29 17.99
N SER A 174 11.06 -30.05 18.46
CA SER A 174 10.04 -29.69 19.43
C SER A 174 8.63 -29.78 18.85
N HIS A 175 7.81 -30.69 19.40
CA HIS A 175 6.40 -30.80 19.07
C HIS A 175 5.65 -29.47 19.31
N ALA A 176 5.96 -28.75 20.39
CA ALA A 176 5.29 -27.49 20.73
C ALA A 176 5.56 -26.40 19.69
N GLU A 177 6.80 -26.30 19.21
CA GLU A 177 7.18 -25.32 18.18
C GLU A 177 6.55 -25.64 16.83
N ARG A 178 6.53 -26.92 16.44
CA ARG A 178 5.84 -27.35 15.21
C ARG A 178 4.36 -26.99 15.24
N LEU A 179 3.72 -27.21 16.38
CA LEU A 179 2.29 -26.96 16.57
C LEU A 179 1.97 -25.46 16.50
N LEU A 180 2.82 -24.63 17.12
CA LEU A 180 2.74 -23.18 16.98
C LEU A 180 2.88 -22.74 15.51
N LEU A 181 3.86 -23.27 14.78
CA LEU A 181 4.04 -22.96 13.35
C LEU A 181 2.85 -23.38 12.51
N LEU A 182 2.22 -24.53 12.78
CA LEU A 182 1.01 -24.96 12.07
C LEU A 182 -0.16 -24.01 12.30
N TYR A 183 -0.35 -23.52 13.53
CA TYR A 183 -1.36 -22.50 13.80
C TYR A 183 -1.05 -21.18 13.09
N PHE A 184 0.22 -20.77 13.11
CA PHE A 184 0.67 -19.57 12.42
C PHE A 184 0.45 -19.65 10.90
N ILE A 185 0.71 -20.81 10.30
CA ILE A 185 0.40 -21.10 8.88
C ILE A 185 -1.10 -20.98 8.62
N GLY A 186 -1.93 -21.56 9.50
CA GLY A 186 -3.38 -21.45 9.38
C GLY A 186 -3.88 -20.00 9.39
N GLY A 187 -3.40 -19.20 10.36
CA GLY A 187 -3.70 -17.77 10.42
C GLY A 187 -3.18 -17.01 9.19
N PHE A 188 -1.96 -17.33 8.73
CA PHE A 188 -1.36 -16.73 7.54
C PHE A 188 -2.20 -17.00 6.28
N VAL A 189 -2.67 -18.23 6.11
CA VAL A 189 -3.57 -18.61 5.01
C VAL A 189 -4.86 -17.80 5.07
N ALA A 190 -5.47 -17.66 6.25
CA ALA A 190 -6.72 -16.89 6.39
C ALA A 190 -6.56 -15.41 5.98
N VAL A 191 -5.48 -14.74 6.41
CA VAL A 191 -5.21 -13.35 5.98
C VAL A 191 -4.87 -13.27 4.50
N SER A 192 -4.11 -14.24 3.98
CA SER A 192 -3.77 -14.31 2.56
C SER A 192 -5.00 -14.48 1.68
N SER A 193 -6.01 -15.23 2.14
CA SER A 193 -7.29 -15.37 1.43
C SER A 193 -7.99 -14.02 1.23
N ILE A 194 -7.95 -13.11 2.21
CA ILE A 194 -8.52 -11.76 2.08
C ILE A 194 -7.82 -10.99 0.96
N PHE A 195 -6.48 -11.02 0.93
CA PHE A 195 -5.72 -10.42 -0.16
C PHE A 195 -6.13 -10.95 -1.53
N PHE A 196 -6.26 -12.28 -1.67
CA PHE A 196 -6.67 -12.86 -2.95
C PHE A 196 -8.09 -12.48 -3.36
N ILE A 197 -9.02 -12.32 -2.40
CA ILE A 197 -10.37 -11.82 -2.68
C ILE A 197 -10.30 -10.41 -3.30
N TYR A 198 -9.55 -9.49 -2.68
CA TYR A 198 -9.39 -8.13 -3.22
C TYR A 198 -8.60 -8.09 -4.54
N LEU A 199 -7.60 -8.95 -4.68
CA LEU A 199 -6.81 -9.05 -5.91
C LEU A 199 -7.68 -9.51 -7.09
N ILE A 200 -8.48 -10.56 -6.88
CA ILE A 200 -9.42 -11.06 -7.88
C ILE A 200 -10.49 -9.99 -8.16
N GLY A 201 -10.89 -9.23 -7.14
CA GLY A 201 -11.90 -8.18 -7.27
C GLY A 201 -11.50 -6.88 -7.94
N GLY A 202 -10.25 -6.70 -8.40
CA GLY A 202 -9.86 -5.47 -9.09
C GLY A 202 -9.78 -4.21 -8.24
N ILE A 203 -9.97 -4.32 -6.92
CA ILE A 203 -9.94 -3.16 -6.02
C ILE A 203 -8.47 -2.83 -5.72
N SER A 204 -7.88 -2.05 -6.63
CA SER A 204 -6.42 -1.97 -6.74
C SER A 204 -5.70 -1.39 -5.52
N ASP A 205 -6.32 -0.43 -4.85
CA ASP A 205 -5.76 0.20 -3.65
C ASP A 205 -5.84 -0.68 -2.40
N GLN A 206 -6.76 -1.66 -2.36
CA GLN A 206 -6.96 -2.49 -1.17
C GLN A 206 -6.02 -3.69 -1.14
N TYR A 207 -5.77 -4.37 -2.26
CA TYR A 207 -4.92 -5.56 -2.23
C TYR A 207 -3.48 -5.24 -1.79
N PHE A 208 -2.89 -4.10 -2.19
CA PHE A 208 -1.54 -3.72 -1.72
C PHE A 208 -1.49 -3.46 -0.20
N ARG A 209 -2.58 -2.97 0.40
CA ARG A 209 -2.68 -2.77 1.85
C ARG A 209 -2.70 -4.09 2.61
N HIS A 210 -3.41 -5.10 2.09
CA HIS A 210 -3.41 -6.45 2.65
C HIS A 210 -2.09 -7.18 2.38
N GLN A 211 -1.47 -6.98 1.22
CA GLN A 211 -0.12 -7.48 0.92
C GLN A 211 0.90 -6.95 1.93
N GLY A 212 0.84 -5.66 2.27
CA GLY A 212 1.70 -5.07 3.31
C GLY A 212 1.59 -5.80 4.64
N THR A 213 0.38 -6.21 5.06
CA THR A 213 0.19 -7.04 6.26
C THR A 213 0.78 -8.45 6.10
N ILE A 214 0.53 -9.10 4.95
CA ILE A 214 1.06 -10.44 4.64
C ILE A 214 2.59 -10.44 4.70
N MET A 215 3.23 -9.38 4.20
CA MET A 215 4.69 -9.25 4.22
C MET A 215 5.28 -9.20 5.63
N VAL A 216 4.52 -8.75 6.64
CA VAL A 216 4.95 -8.86 8.05
C VAL A 216 5.11 -10.33 8.45
N PHE A 217 4.14 -11.17 8.12
CA PHE A 217 4.21 -12.60 8.41
C PHE A 217 5.29 -13.31 7.58
N VAL A 218 5.40 -12.96 6.30
CA VAL A 218 6.42 -13.50 5.39
C VAL A 218 7.83 -13.17 5.88
N THR A 219 8.09 -11.92 6.27
CA THR A 219 9.42 -11.53 6.77
C THR A 219 9.76 -12.24 8.08
N MET A 220 8.80 -12.41 9.00
CA MET A 220 9.00 -13.20 10.22
C MET A 220 9.32 -14.68 9.91
N LEU A 221 8.51 -15.34 9.09
CA LEU A 221 8.71 -16.74 8.71
C LEU A 221 10.00 -16.94 7.90
N GLY A 222 10.28 -16.04 6.96
CA GLY A 222 11.50 -16.05 6.16
C GLY A 222 12.75 -15.78 7.00
N ALA A 223 12.68 -14.94 8.04
CA ALA A 223 13.77 -14.74 8.99
C ALA A 223 14.03 -16.01 9.83
N ILE A 224 12.97 -16.71 10.28
CA ILE A 224 13.11 -18.01 10.96
C ILE A 224 13.76 -19.03 10.02
N ALA A 225 13.31 -19.10 8.77
CA ALA A 225 13.86 -19.99 7.76
C ALA A 225 15.35 -19.70 7.51
N LEU A 226 15.71 -18.42 7.32
CA LEU A 226 17.08 -17.97 7.13
C LEU A 226 17.96 -18.35 8.33
N GLY A 227 17.50 -18.07 9.55
CA GLY A 227 18.22 -18.42 10.78
C GLY A 227 18.49 -19.92 10.89
N ARG A 228 17.48 -20.75 10.58
CA ARG A 228 17.62 -22.22 10.56
C ARG A 228 18.60 -22.71 9.50
N ALA A 229 18.51 -22.16 8.28
CA ALA A 229 19.46 -22.47 7.20
C ALA A 229 20.90 -22.14 7.62
N MET A 230 21.12 -20.97 8.24
CA MET A 230 22.46 -20.56 8.67
C MET A 230 23.01 -21.39 9.83
N ILE A 231 22.16 -21.82 10.78
CA ILE A 231 22.57 -22.78 11.83
C ILE A 231 22.98 -24.11 11.19
N PHE A 232 22.21 -24.61 10.23
CA PHE A 232 22.51 -25.85 9.52
C PHE A 232 23.85 -25.78 8.76
N PHE A 233 24.10 -24.70 8.02
CA PHE A 233 25.38 -24.48 7.34
C PHE A 233 26.53 -24.29 8.33
N GLY A 234 26.29 -23.62 9.46
CA GLY A 234 27.28 -23.44 10.52
C GLY A 234 27.67 -24.72 11.26
N ARG A 235 26.88 -25.80 11.15
CA ARG A 235 27.28 -27.14 11.63
C ARG A 235 28.25 -27.83 10.69
N HIS A 236 28.21 -27.51 9.40
CA HIS A 236 29.05 -28.10 8.34
C HIS A 236 30.25 -27.22 7.97
N SER A 237 30.30 -25.98 8.46
CA SER A 237 31.35 -24.99 8.24
C SER A 237 31.80 -24.38 9.57
N SER A 238 32.69 -23.39 9.57
CA SER A 238 33.05 -22.67 10.79
C SER A 238 31.91 -21.73 11.23
N ALA A 239 31.57 -21.73 12.52
CA ALA A 239 30.55 -20.85 13.07
C ALA A 239 30.82 -19.35 12.83
N ARG A 240 32.11 -18.97 12.77
CA ARG A 240 32.53 -17.61 12.43
C ARG A 240 32.19 -17.25 10.98
N ALA A 241 32.47 -18.14 10.03
CA ALA A 241 32.12 -17.93 8.63
C ALA A 241 30.60 -17.82 8.45
N ALA A 242 29.81 -18.70 9.08
CA ALA A 242 28.36 -18.64 8.99
C ALA A 242 27.79 -17.30 9.48
N ARG A 243 28.24 -16.80 10.64
CA ARG A 243 27.83 -15.49 11.16
C ARG A 243 28.24 -14.34 10.23
N GLY A 244 29.47 -14.38 9.71
CA GLY A 244 29.97 -13.39 8.76
C GLY A 244 29.13 -13.35 7.49
N THR A 245 28.80 -14.52 6.92
CA THR A 245 27.91 -14.63 5.75
C THR A 245 26.51 -14.14 6.07
N THR A 246 25.93 -14.47 7.23
CA THR A 246 24.60 -13.96 7.62
C THR A 246 24.60 -12.44 7.69
N ALA A 247 25.59 -11.85 8.37
CA ALA A 247 25.70 -10.40 8.49
C ALA A 247 25.85 -9.75 7.10
N ALA A 248 26.70 -10.30 6.24
CA ALA A 248 26.88 -9.80 4.88
C ALA A 248 25.58 -9.85 4.06
N VAL A 249 24.84 -10.98 4.09
CA VAL A 249 23.55 -11.12 3.39
C VAL A 249 22.53 -10.10 3.90
N LEU A 250 22.43 -9.92 5.22
CA LEU A 250 21.50 -8.94 5.80
C LEU A 250 21.88 -7.49 5.44
N VAL A 251 23.17 -7.16 5.40
CA VAL A 251 23.64 -5.85 4.93
C VAL A 251 23.31 -5.63 3.46
N VAL A 252 23.51 -6.65 2.61
CA VAL A 252 23.13 -6.58 1.20
C VAL A 252 21.63 -6.38 1.04
N PHE A 253 20.79 -7.12 1.78
CA PHE A 253 19.34 -6.93 1.75
C PHE A 253 18.95 -5.53 2.21
N LEU A 254 19.56 -5.01 3.27
CA LEU A 254 19.32 -3.65 3.74
C LEU A 254 19.61 -2.63 2.63
N VAL A 255 20.79 -2.72 1.99
CA VAL A 255 21.18 -1.83 0.89
C VAL A 255 20.20 -1.94 -0.29
N LEU A 256 19.81 -3.15 -0.67
CA LEU A 256 18.83 -3.38 -1.76
C LEU A 256 17.43 -2.85 -1.42
N THR A 257 17.06 -2.72 -0.15
CA THR A 257 15.77 -2.13 0.26
C THR A 257 15.79 -0.61 0.37
N LEU A 258 16.96 0.04 0.47
CA LEU A 258 17.05 1.50 0.60
C LEU A 258 16.35 2.29 -0.54
N PRO A 259 16.40 1.86 -1.82
CA PRO A 259 15.71 2.57 -2.89
C PRO A 259 14.19 2.61 -2.75
N ILE A 260 13.59 1.74 -1.91
CA ILE A 260 12.15 1.75 -1.63
C ILE A 260 11.80 2.83 -0.60
N ILE A 261 12.75 3.19 0.27
CA ILE A 261 12.51 4.16 1.37
C ILE A 261 12.48 5.60 0.84
N PHE A 262 13.27 5.90 -0.20
CA PHE A 262 13.36 7.23 -0.77
C PHE A 262 12.64 7.26 -2.11
N SER A 263 11.61 8.12 -2.25
CA SER A 263 11.02 8.46 -3.54
C SER A 263 12.15 8.96 -4.44
N SER A 264 12.61 8.07 -5.33
CA SER A 264 13.85 8.24 -6.08
C SER A 264 13.56 8.05 -7.57
N PRO A 265 14.26 8.77 -8.45
CA PRO A 265 14.25 8.53 -9.89
C PRO A 265 14.50 7.05 -10.24
N TYR A 266 15.20 6.31 -9.36
CA TYR A 266 15.48 4.88 -9.52
C TYR A 266 14.24 3.99 -9.70
N ILE A 267 13.09 4.40 -9.14
CA ILE A 267 11.81 3.72 -9.26
C ILE A 267 10.75 4.55 -9.98
N TYR A 268 11.17 5.57 -10.76
CA TYR A 268 10.29 6.44 -11.55
C TYR A 268 9.23 7.18 -10.72
N TYR A 269 9.48 7.39 -9.43
CA TYR A 269 8.63 8.21 -8.57
C TYR A 269 9.19 9.63 -8.45
N THR A 270 8.27 10.59 -8.45
CA THR A 270 8.56 11.98 -8.10
C THR A 270 8.72 12.13 -6.60
N SER A 271 9.48 13.12 -6.15
CA SER A 271 9.47 13.47 -4.72
C SER A 271 8.11 14.04 -4.31
N ASP A 272 7.68 13.76 -3.08
CA ASP A 272 6.45 14.33 -2.51
C ASP A 272 6.63 15.74 -1.93
N HIS A 273 7.82 16.33 -2.10
CA HIS A 273 8.14 17.66 -1.63
C HIS A 273 7.34 18.71 -2.40
N VAL A 274 6.71 19.62 -1.66
CA VAL A 274 6.03 20.81 -2.17
C VAL A 274 6.89 22.00 -1.79
N THR A 275 7.20 22.88 -2.74
CA THR A 275 8.05 24.05 -2.45
C THR A 275 7.23 25.16 -1.79
N GLU A 276 7.90 26.04 -1.05
CA GLU A 276 7.25 27.24 -0.49
C GLU A 276 6.67 28.14 -1.60
N ALA A 277 7.33 28.18 -2.77
CA ALA A 277 6.83 28.89 -3.95
C ALA A 277 5.50 28.31 -4.44
N HIS A 278 5.29 26.99 -4.39
CA HIS A 278 3.99 26.39 -4.72
C HIS A 278 2.92 26.82 -3.73
N ILE A 279 3.19 26.71 -2.43
CA ILE A 279 2.23 27.07 -1.37
C ILE A 279 1.85 28.55 -1.48
N ASN A 280 2.84 29.45 -1.56
CA ASN A 280 2.62 30.89 -1.68
C ASN A 280 1.88 31.26 -2.98
N GLY A 281 2.15 30.52 -4.06
CA GLY A 281 1.46 30.66 -5.34
C GLY A 281 -0.04 30.41 -5.19
N TYR A 282 -0.40 29.24 -4.66
CA TYR A 282 -1.80 28.88 -4.40
C TYR A 282 -2.46 29.78 -3.34
N GLU A 283 -1.75 30.18 -2.29
CA GLU A 283 -2.28 31.09 -1.26
C GLU A 283 -2.70 32.43 -1.87
N THR A 284 -1.84 33.02 -2.71
CA THR A 284 -2.16 34.25 -3.46
C THR A 284 -3.31 34.00 -4.43
N THR A 285 -3.32 32.88 -5.15
CA THR A 285 -4.42 32.55 -6.06
C THR A 285 -5.76 32.48 -5.32
N PHE A 286 -5.81 31.79 -4.18
CA PHE A 286 -7.03 31.67 -3.39
C PHE A 286 -7.48 32.98 -2.73
N GLU A 287 -6.55 33.89 -2.43
CA GLU A 287 -6.88 35.23 -1.89
C GLU A 287 -7.52 36.15 -2.94
N TYR A 288 -7.10 36.06 -4.19
CA TYR A 288 -7.48 37.00 -5.26
C TYR A 288 -8.32 36.37 -6.40
N GLN A 289 -8.69 35.09 -6.30
CA GLN A 289 -9.52 34.41 -7.30
C GLN A 289 -10.92 35.02 -7.42
N GLU A 290 -11.54 34.77 -8.57
CA GLU A 290 -12.96 35.05 -8.79
C GLU A 290 -13.78 33.83 -8.34
N ASP A 291 -14.75 34.01 -7.45
CA ASP A 291 -15.52 32.91 -6.83
C ASP A 291 -16.28 32.02 -7.83
N THR A 292 -16.53 32.51 -9.05
CA THR A 292 -17.28 31.82 -10.10
C THR A 292 -16.38 31.06 -11.08
N MET A 293 -15.06 31.24 -11.01
CA MET A 293 -14.13 30.63 -11.96
C MET A 293 -13.54 29.34 -11.40
N SER A 294 -13.69 28.26 -12.16
CA SER A 294 -13.19 26.94 -11.76
C SER A 294 -11.73 26.72 -12.17
N PHE A 295 -11.11 25.72 -11.55
CA PHE A 295 -9.75 25.28 -11.88
C PHE A 295 -9.77 24.05 -12.77
N ASP A 296 -8.79 23.97 -13.66
CA ASP A 296 -8.34 22.73 -14.27
C ASP A 296 -6.85 22.54 -13.98
N VAL A 297 -6.34 21.31 -14.02
CA VAL A 297 -5.00 20.98 -13.53
C VAL A 297 -4.17 20.28 -14.59
N VAL A 298 -2.89 20.62 -14.65
CA VAL A 298 -1.90 19.82 -15.39
C VAL A 298 -1.71 18.49 -14.66
N ARG A 299 -1.40 18.56 -13.36
CA ARG A 299 -1.12 17.37 -12.53
C ARG A 299 -1.38 17.58 -11.04
N SER A 300 -1.08 18.77 -10.53
CA SER A 300 -1.16 19.06 -9.10
C SER A 300 -2.58 19.48 -8.73
N SER A 301 -3.29 18.58 -8.05
CA SER A 301 -4.66 18.76 -7.57
C SER A 301 -4.80 20.03 -6.72
N VAL A 302 -5.68 20.97 -7.13
CA VAL A 302 -5.91 22.25 -6.44
C VAL A 302 -6.50 22.04 -5.05
N ASP A 303 -7.42 21.08 -4.91
CA ASP A 303 -8.07 20.75 -3.64
C ASP A 303 -7.06 20.35 -2.54
N ARG A 304 -5.89 19.80 -2.91
CA ARG A 304 -4.84 19.47 -1.95
C ARG A 304 -4.26 20.73 -1.30
N TYR A 305 -4.07 21.79 -2.10
CA TYR A 305 -3.59 23.08 -1.62
C TYR A 305 -4.70 23.84 -0.88
N GLY A 306 -5.92 23.81 -1.41
CA GLY A 306 -7.10 24.40 -0.76
C GLY A 306 -7.31 23.81 0.64
N ASN A 307 -7.29 22.49 0.78
CA ASN A 307 -7.40 21.82 2.08
C ASN A 307 -6.26 22.18 3.06
N ALA A 308 -5.07 22.49 2.55
CA ALA A 308 -3.91 22.84 3.38
C ALA A 308 -3.94 24.31 3.83
N ILE A 309 -4.42 25.21 2.98
CA ILE A 309 -4.41 26.67 3.18
C ILE A 309 -5.72 27.14 3.82
N GLN A 310 -6.86 26.72 3.26
CA GLN A 310 -8.20 27.15 3.66
C GLN A 310 -8.90 26.14 4.59
N GLY A 311 -8.31 24.96 4.81
CA GLY A 311 -8.91 23.90 5.62
C GLY A 311 -9.94 23.05 4.86
N ARG A 312 -10.66 22.17 5.57
CA ARG A 312 -11.59 21.19 4.97
C ARG A 312 -13.05 21.63 4.94
N GLU A 313 -13.29 22.93 5.07
CA GLU A 313 -14.64 23.49 5.07
C GLU A 313 -15.22 23.56 3.65
N ILE A 314 -14.34 23.78 2.66
CA ILE A 314 -14.68 23.77 1.25
C ILE A 314 -14.60 22.33 0.73
N PRO A 315 -15.68 21.76 0.16
CA PRO A 315 -15.64 20.46 -0.49
C PRO A 315 -14.58 20.43 -1.60
N ARG A 316 -13.89 19.30 -1.75
CA ARG A 316 -12.83 19.14 -2.77
C ARG A 316 -13.31 19.42 -4.19
N ASP A 317 -14.58 19.14 -4.42
CA ASP A 317 -15.21 19.23 -5.72
C ASP A 317 -15.50 20.68 -6.13
N ALA A 318 -15.64 21.58 -5.15
CA ALA A 318 -15.97 22.98 -5.38
C ALA A 318 -14.84 23.79 -6.05
N TYR A 319 -13.63 23.21 -6.19
CA TYR A 319 -12.52 23.83 -6.91
C TYR A 319 -12.57 23.54 -8.41
N TYR A 320 -13.31 22.52 -8.84
CA TYR A 320 -13.27 22.03 -10.21
C TYR A 320 -14.57 22.37 -10.94
N ARG A 321 -14.52 22.33 -12.27
CA ARG A 321 -15.70 22.58 -13.11
C ARG A 321 -16.70 21.43 -13.01
N GLU A 322 -17.97 21.76 -13.22
CA GLU A 322 -19.05 20.79 -13.37
C GLU A 322 -19.46 20.67 -14.84
N ASP A 323 -19.92 19.49 -15.26
CA ASP A 323 -20.57 19.29 -16.56
C ASP A 323 -22.02 19.79 -16.55
N GLU A 324 -22.71 19.70 -17.69
CA GLU A 324 -24.12 20.11 -17.83
C GLU A 324 -25.07 19.35 -16.89
N ASP A 325 -24.69 18.14 -16.46
CA ASP A 325 -25.45 17.28 -15.56
C ASP A 325 -25.09 17.51 -14.07
N GLY A 326 -24.17 18.44 -13.78
CA GLY A 326 -23.69 18.78 -12.44
C GLY A 326 -22.66 17.80 -11.87
N ASN A 327 -22.02 16.98 -12.71
CA ASN A 327 -20.92 16.11 -12.30
C ASN A 327 -19.59 16.85 -12.36
N VAL A 328 -18.76 16.64 -11.35
CA VAL A 328 -17.46 17.29 -11.21
C VAL A 328 -16.47 16.68 -12.20
N ILE A 329 -15.87 17.51 -13.05
CA ILE A 329 -14.84 17.10 -14.02
C ILE A 329 -13.47 17.42 -13.43
N ASN A 330 -12.74 16.37 -13.03
CA ASN A 330 -11.35 16.46 -12.56
C ASN A 330 -10.42 15.53 -13.36
N ASP A 331 -10.60 15.53 -14.68
CA ASP A 331 -9.79 14.72 -15.60
C ASP A 331 -8.42 15.36 -15.91
N GLY A 332 -8.28 16.63 -15.53
CA GLY A 332 -7.14 17.47 -15.89
C GLY A 332 -7.27 18.05 -17.30
N ILE A 333 -6.31 18.92 -17.62
CA ILE A 333 -6.13 19.50 -18.94
C ILE A 333 -5.84 18.39 -19.97
N PRO A 334 -6.32 18.49 -21.23
CA PRO A 334 -6.11 17.46 -22.23
C PRO A 334 -4.63 17.22 -22.52
N ASP A 335 -4.24 15.96 -22.69
CA ASP A 335 -2.87 15.58 -23.07
C ASP A 335 -2.50 16.22 -24.41
N HIS A 336 -1.25 16.68 -24.55
CA HIS A 336 -0.75 17.36 -25.76
C HIS A 336 -1.60 18.54 -26.23
N PHE A 337 -2.09 19.36 -25.30
CA PHE A 337 -3.03 20.44 -25.58
C PHE A 337 -2.57 21.51 -26.58
N ALA A 338 -1.26 21.70 -26.82
CA ALA A 338 -0.79 22.59 -27.90
C ALA A 338 -1.28 22.14 -29.29
N SER A 339 -1.63 20.87 -29.45
CA SER A 339 -2.18 20.32 -30.70
C SER A 339 -3.71 20.36 -30.79
N GLN A 340 -4.39 20.72 -29.69
CA GLN A 340 -5.85 20.57 -29.56
C GLN A 340 -6.59 21.88 -29.21
N SER A 341 -5.87 23.01 -29.10
CA SER A 341 -6.42 24.33 -28.73
C SER A 341 -7.24 24.33 -27.44
N LEU A 342 -6.62 24.76 -26.32
CA LEU A 342 -7.33 24.82 -25.04
C LEU A 342 -8.55 25.72 -25.05
N ARG A 343 -8.55 26.75 -25.90
CA ARG A 343 -9.66 27.71 -26.01
C ARG A 343 -10.91 27.12 -26.66
N GLU A 344 -10.77 26.05 -27.44
CA GLU A 344 -11.88 25.27 -28.00
C GLU A 344 -12.37 24.19 -27.03
N TYR A 345 -11.51 23.77 -26.11
CA TYR A 345 -11.81 22.71 -25.15
C TYR A 345 -12.66 23.19 -23.96
N TYR A 346 -12.57 24.47 -23.61
CA TYR A 346 -13.34 25.05 -22.51
C TYR A 346 -14.47 25.92 -23.04
N ASP A 347 -15.68 25.73 -22.48
CA ASP A 347 -16.86 26.56 -22.76
C ASP A 347 -16.93 27.80 -21.85
N GLN A 348 -16.09 27.84 -20.81
CA GLN A 348 -16.03 28.91 -19.83
C GLN A 348 -14.59 29.28 -19.51
N ARG A 349 -14.39 30.44 -18.87
CA ARG A 349 -13.07 30.88 -18.42
C ARG A 349 -12.58 29.96 -17.31
N MET A 350 -11.29 29.59 -17.37
CA MET A 350 -10.71 28.62 -16.45
C MET A 350 -9.35 29.08 -15.92
N TYR A 351 -9.10 28.77 -14.64
CA TYR A 351 -7.76 28.86 -14.04
C TYR A 351 -6.97 27.59 -14.29
N VAL A 352 -5.75 27.73 -14.80
CA VAL A 352 -4.80 26.63 -14.96
C VAL A 352 -3.50 26.95 -14.22
N PRO A 353 -3.32 26.44 -12.99
CA PRO A 353 -2.05 26.54 -12.29
C PRO A 353 -1.02 25.59 -12.89
N VAL A 354 0.19 26.09 -13.09
CA VAL A 354 1.35 25.35 -13.61
C VAL A 354 2.51 25.54 -12.67
N THR A 355 3.01 24.45 -12.10
CA THR A 355 4.21 24.49 -11.25
C THR A 355 5.48 24.29 -12.06
N ASP A 356 6.62 24.73 -11.52
CA ASP A 356 7.94 24.41 -12.08
C ASP A 356 8.17 22.88 -12.19
N ALA A 357 7.63 22.11 -11.25
CA ALA A 357 7.64 20.66 -11.26
C ALA A 357 6.90 20.07 -12.46
N ASP A 358 5.81 20.70 -12.92
CA ASP A 358 5.08 20.27 -14.12
C ASP A 358 5.90 20.49 -15.40
N ARG A 359 6.58 21.65 -15.49
CA ARG A 359 7.46 21.99 -16.62
C ARG A 359 8.70 21.11 -16.72
N ILE A 360 9.11 20.45 -15.63
CA ILE A 360 10.24 19.53 -15.61
C ILE A 360 9.78 18.08 -15.77
N ARG A 361 8.76 17.67 -15.00
CA ARG A 361 8.36 16.26 -14.90
C ARG A 361 7.93 15.71 -16.24
N ASP A 362 6.97 16.34 -16.88
CA ASP A 362 6.38 15.79 -18.10
C ASP A 362 7.34 15.93 -19.29
N PRO A 363 7.88 17.12 -19.60
CA PRO A 363 8.70 17.31 -20.79
C PRO A 363 10.08 16.64 -20.71
N ILE A 364 10.68 16.57 -19.50
CA ILE A 364 12.06 16.10 -19.32
C ILE A 364 12.05 14.69 -18.75
N LEU A 365 11.50 14.50 -17.55
CA LEU A 365 11.58 13.21 -16.85
C LEU A 365 10.75 12.13 -17.57
N TRP A 366 9.61 12.49 -18.14
CA TRP A 366 8.69 11.57 -18.80
C TRP A 366 8.72 11.73 -20.33
N ASN A 367 9.74 12.42 -20.85
CA ASN A 367 10.00 12.59 -22.28
C ASN A 367 8.78 13.09 -23.09
N GLY A 368 8.01 13.99 -22.51
CA GLY A 368 6.83 14.57 -23.15
C GLY A 368 5.64 13.62 -23.27
N PHE A 369 5.56 12.55 -22.47
CA PHE A 369 4.51 11.53 -22.60
C PHE A 369 3.08 12.08 -22.55
N ARG A 370 2.76 12.98 -21.60
CA ARG A 370 1.47 13.70 -21.57
C ARG A 370 1.62 15.14 -22.04
N PHE A 371 2.65 15.84 -21.55
CA PHE A 371 2.88 17.26 -21.85
C PHE A 371 4.34 17.49 -22.25
N SER A 372 4.51 18.12 -23.41
CA SER A 372 5.78 18.43 -24.04
C SER A 372 6.26 19.85 -23.70
N HIS A 373 7.48 20.19 -24.11
CA HIS A 373 7.95 21.58 -24.03
C HIS A 373 7.10 22.53 -24.90
N ASP A 374 6.42 22.00 -25.92
CA ASP A 374 5.60 22.78 -26.85
C ASP A 374 4.27 23.15 -26.20
N ASP A 375 3.71 22.25 -25.40
CA ASP A 375 2.52 22.49 -24.57
C ASP A 375 2.74 23.65 -23.61
N PHE A 376 3.84 23.64 -22.86
CA PHE A 376 4.13 24.75 -21.95
C PHE A 376 4.47 26.06 -22.68
N ARG A 377 5.11 25.99 -23.85
CA ARG A 377 5.32 27.19 -24.70
C ARG A 377 4.02 27.74 -25.26
N TYR A 378 3.04 26.89 -25.56
CA TYR A 378 1.72 27.30 -26.01
C TYR A 378 1.02 28.16 -24.94
N LEU A 379 1.06 27.76 -23.67
CA LEU A 379 0.52 28.59 -22.57
C LEU A 379 1.18 29.97 -22.48
N ASP A 380 2.47 30.06 -22.77
CA ASP A 380 3.24 31.29 -22.68
C ASP A 380 3.01 32.24 -23.89
N ASN A 381 2.55 31.73 -25.04
CA ASN A 381 2.54 32.49 -26.30
C ASN A 381 1.17 32.59 -27.01
N GLU A 382 0.18 31.77 -26.63
CA GLU A 382 -1.11 31.72 -27.33
C GLU A 382 -1.99 32.93 -27.00
N PRO A 383 -2.51 33.68 -28.00
CA PRO A 383 -3.49 34.73 -27.77
C PRO A 383 -4.77 34.21 -27.12
N GLY A 384 -5.19 34.85 -26.03
CA GLY A 384 -6.36 34.43 -25.23
C GLY A 384 -6.01 33.51 -24.06
N ILE A 385 -4.73 33.16 -23.88
CA ILE A 385 -4.21 32.54 -22.66
C ILE A 385 -3.34 33.59 -21.95
N ASN A 386 -3.77 34.01 -20.77
CA ASN A 386 -3.13 35.11 -20.04
C ASN A 386 -2.47 34.58 -18.77
N LYS A 387 -1.16 34.81 -18.60
CA LYS A 387 -0.48 34.58 -17.33
C LYS A 387 -0.82 35.72 -16.36
N VAL A 388 -1.62 35.44 -15.36
CA VAL A 388 -2.12 36.44 -14.39
C VAL A 388 -1.32 36.48 -13.09
N GLN A 389 -0.58 35.41 -12.78
CA GLN A 389 0.29 35.33 -11.60
C GLN A 389 1.55 34.55 -11.94
N SER A 390 2.69 34.96 -11.36
CA SER A 390 3.93 34.19 -11.39
C SER A 390 4.79 34.53 -10.17
N ASN A 391 5.41 33.52 -9.56
CA ASN A 391 6.38 33.71 -8.47
C ASN A 391 7.69 32.93 -8.67
N GLY A 392 7.95 32.45 -9.90
CA GLY A 392 9.15 31.70 -10.25
C GLY A 392 9.11 30.19 -9.95
N GLY A 393 8.20 29.72 -9.10
CA GLY A 393 7.92 28.29 -8.90
C GLY A 393 6.48 27.88 -9.26
N TYR A 394 5.61 28.86 -9.48
CA TYR A 394 4.20 28.72 -9.80
C TYR A 394 3.80 29.82 -10.78
N ASP A 395 3.08 29.44 -11.84
CA ASP A 395 2.42 30.32 -12.79
C ASP A 395 0.91 30.02 -12.78
N LEU A 396 0.08 31.06 -12.77
CA LEU A 396 -1.37 30.92 -12.97
C LEU A 396 -1.75 31.48 -14.33
N TYR A 397 -2.44 30.67 -15.12
CA TYR A 397 -3.03 31.09 -16.38
C TYR A 397 -4.53 31.21 -16.27
N VAL A 398 -5.08 32.19 -16.98
CA VAL A 398 -6.49 32.29 -17.31
C VAL A 398 -6.65 31.97 -18.79
N ILE A 399 -7.52 31.01 -19.08
CA ILE A 399 -7.84 30.61 -20.45
C ILE A 399 -9.19 31.21 -20.80
N GLU A 400 -9.20 32.05 -21.82
CA GLU A 400 -10.42 32.63 -22.39
C GLU A 400 -10.95 31.69 -23.49
N PRO A 401 -12.21 31.23 -23.43
CA PRO A 401 -12.79 30.42 -24.50
C PRO A 401 -12.79 31.18 -25.83
N ILE A 402 -12.97 30.47 -26.94
CA ILE A 402 -13.28 31.15 -28.20
C ILE A 402 -14.71 31.65 -28.10
N ASP A 403 -14.89 32.96 -27.99
CA ASP A 403 -16.21 33.57 -28.16
C ASP A 403 -16.76 33.13 -29.53
N GLU A 404 -17.88 32.41 -29.55
CA GLU A 404 -18.72 32.36 -30.74
C GLU A 404 -19.19 33.79 -31.01
N ILE A 405 -18.41 34.54 -31.77
CA ILE A 405 -18.86 35.80 -32.36
C ILE A 405 -19.99 35.40 -33.31
N SER A 406 -21.21 35.51 -32.80
CA SER A 406 -22.43 35.57 -33.60
C SER A 406 -22.27 36.74 -34.57
N PHE A 407 -21.90 36.40 -35.81
CA PHE A 407 -21.87 37.32 -36.94
C PHE A 407 -23.28 37.78 -37.32
#